data_AF-A0A950R1K2-F1
#
_entry.id   AF-A0A950R1K2-F1
#
_cell.length_a   1.000
_cell.length_b   1.000
_cell.length_c   1.000
_cell.angle_alpha   90.00
_cell.angle_beta   90.00
_cell.angle_gamma   90.00
#
_symmetry.space_group_name_H-M   'P 1'
#
loop_
_entity.id
_entity.type
_entity.pdbx_description
1 polymer ?
#
loop_
_entity_poly.entity_id
_entity_poly.type
_entity_poly.pdbx_seq_one_letter_code
_entity_poly.pdbx_strand_id
1 'polypeptide(L)'
;MTETTDQILKRPVQDSWVNRFQAFALLALTLVAVIGKFYLPRLVPNTEWLELPLLLTVYFGLMRHSQIQALLFGAFVGLAEDSLSPATLPVGMYGITKTLVGYFAASVSVRFNTENTVVRVVLCFFFYFFHSFFYWIMRRALLGQIVPFDPQETFVHGALNSAIAIPLFLILDRMKVSGGS
;
A
#
# COMPACT_ATOMS: atom_id res chain seq x y z
N MET A 1 -41.48 -25.76 14.34
CA MET A 1 -41.23 -24.41 13.79
C MET A 1 -40.44 -23.57 14.80
N THR A 2 -39.29 -24.06 15.28
CA THR A 2 -38.53 -23.40 16.36
C THR A 2 -37.01 -23.39 16.10
N GLU A 3 -36.52 -24.10 15.07
CA GLU A 3 -35.08 -24.19 14.78
C GLU A 3 -34.53 -23.03 13.95
N THR A 4 -35.39 -22.27 13.25
CA THR A 4 -34.95 -21.13 12.41
C THR A 4 -34.66 -19.86 13.20
N THR A 5 -35.13 -19.74 14.44
CA THR A 5 -34.99 -18.52 15.25
C THR A 5 -33.63 -18.44 15.95
N ASP A 6 -33.04 -19.59 16.31
CA ASP A 6 -31.76 -19.62 17.04
C ASP A 6 -30.52 -19.39 16.16
N GLN A 7 -30.63 -19.56 14.83
CA GLN A 7 -29.53 -19.27 13.91
C GLN A 7 -29.37 -17.78 13.60
N ILE A 8 -30.43 -16.98 13.78
CA ILE A 8 -30.41 -15.55 13.44
C ILE A 8 -29.80 -14.70 14.58
N LEU A 9 -29.76 -15.23 15.81
CA LEU A 9 -29.31 -14.48 16.99
C LEU A 9 -27.82 -14.66 17.37
N LYS A 10 -27.04 -15.44 16.61
CA LYS A 10 -25.62 -15.76 16.97
C LYS A 10 -24.52 -14.98 16.25
N ARG A 11 -24.83 -14.00 15.40
CA ARG A 11 -23.80 -13.14 14.76
C ARG A 11 -24.24 -11.69 14.71
N PRO A 12 -23.78 -10.86 15.68
CA PRO A 12 -23.02 -9.67 15.24
C PRO A 12 -21.91 -9.16 16.20
N VAL A 13 -21.64 -9.80 17.34
CA VAL A 13 -20.76 -9.17 18.36
C VAL A 13 -19.27 -9.50 18.17
N GLN A 14 -18.94 -10.72 17.75
CA GLN A 14 -17.54 -11.17 17.67
C GLN A 14 -16.77 -10.60 16.46
N ASP A 15 -17.49 -10.23 15.39
CA ASP A 15 -16.90 -9.62 14.19
C ASP A 15 -16.36 -8.20 14.44
N SER A 16 -16.94 -7.46 15.38
CA SER A 16 -16.57 -6.06 15.65
C SER A 16 -15.17 -5.91 16.26
N TRP A 17 -14.76 -6.86 17.11
CA TRP A 17 -13.48 -6.81 17.83
C TRP A 17 -12.31 -7.17 16.92
N VAL A 18 -12.47 -8.21 16.10
CA VAL A 18 -11.44 -8.65 15.15
C VAL A 18 -11.21 -7.59 14.08
N ASN A 19 -12.29 -6.98 13.57
CA ASN A 19 -12.20 -5.92 12.56
C ASN A 19 -11.53 -4.64 13.12
N ARG A 20 -11.83 -4.27 14.37
CA ARG A 20 -11.17 -3.14 15.05
C ARG A 20 -9.69 -3.42 15.30
N PHE A 21 -9.33 -4.64 15.70
CA PHE A 21 -7.94 -5.02 15.90
C PHE A 21 -7.16 -5.01 14.57
N GLN A 22 -7.74 -5.54 13.49
CA GLN A 22 -7.13 -5.49 12.16
C GLN A 22 -6.96 -4.06 11.65
N ALA A 23 -7.97 -3.19 11.82
CA ALA A 23 -7.88 -1.78 11.46
C ALA A 23 -6.77 -1.08 12.24
N PHE A 24 -6.66 -1.36 13.55
CA PHE A 24 -5.60 -0.80 14.39
C PHE A 24 -4.22 -1.33 14.00
N ALA A 25 -4.08 -2.63 13.76
CA ALA A 25 -2.83 -3.24 13.31
C ALA A 25 -2.37 -2.67 11.96
N LEU A 26 -3.29 -2.47 11.03
CA LEU A 26 -3.02 -1.86 9.74
C LEU A 26 -2.64 -0.39 9.86
N LEU A 27 -3.29 0.36 10.76
CA LEU A 27 -2.92 1.75 11.06
C LEU A 27 -1.52 1.82 11.68
N ALA A 28 -1.24 0.99 12.69
CA ALA A 28 0.07 0.92 13.33
C ALA A 28 1.16 0.53 12.33
N LEU A 29 0.90 -0.46 11.48
CA LEU A 29 1.82 -0.88 10.43
C LEU A 29 2.07 0.22 9.40
N THR A 30 1.02 0.96 9.01
CA THR A 30 1.13 2.11 8.11
C THR A 30 2.01 3.19 8.74
N LEU A 31 1.75 3.56 10.00
CA LEU A 31 2.57 4.55 10.70
C LEU A 31 4.03 4.11 10.81
N VAL A 32 4.28 2.84 11.17
CA VAL A 32 5.64 2.29 11.24
C VAL A 32 6.31 2.31 9.87
N ALA A 33 5.62 1.98 8.79
CA ALA A 33 6.17 2.01 7.43
C ALA A 33 6.49 3.44 6.98
N VAL A 34 5.62 4.41 7.27
CA VAL A 34 5.83 5.82 6.93
C VAL A 34 7.00 6.40 7.72
N ILE A 35 7.02 6.19 9.04
CA ILE A 35 8.13 6.63 9.90
C ILE A 35 9.43 5.96 9.43
N GLY A 36 9.39 4.65 9.19
CA GLY A 36 10.51 3.87 8.68
C GLY A 36 11.08 4.47 7.40
N LYS A 37 10.25 4.82 6.43
CA LYS A 37 10.71 5.43 5.16
C LYS A 37 11.56 6.69 5.37
N PHE A 38 11.19 7.59 6.29
CA PHE A 38 11.92 8.84 6.50
C PHE A 38 13.08 8.75 7.52
N TYR A 39 13.00 7.81 8.46
CA TYR A 39 14.01 7.67 9.52
C TYR A 39 15.05 6.59 9.22
N LEU A 40 14.71 5.53 8.48
CA LEU A 40 15.62 4.41 8.19
C LEU A 40 16.85 4.85 7.37
N PRO A 41 16.74 5.73 6.35
CA PRO A 41 17.90 6.25 5.65
C PRO A 41 18.87 7.05 6.53
N ARG A 42 18.37 7.62 7.65
CA ARG A 42 19.21 8.35 8.62
C ARG A 42 20.05 7.40 9.49
N LEU A 43 19.60 6.16 9.67
CA LEU A 43 20.28 5.13 10.47
C LEU A 43 21.15 4.22 9.61
N VAL A 44 20.65 3.84 8.44
CA VAL A 44 21.33 2.94 7.50
C VAL A 44 21.39 3.64 6.14
N PRO A 45 22.57 4.15 5.74
CA PRO A 45 22.77 4.75 4.43
C PRO A 45 22.33 3.80 3.31
N ASN A 46 21.85 4.36 2.20
CA ASN A 46 21.36 3.61 1.03
C ASN A 46 20.09 2.78 1.29
N THR A 47 19.16 3.24 2.12
CA THR A 47 17.83 2.59 2.28
C THR A 47 16.70 3.41 1.61
N GLU A 48 17.02 4.50 0.93
CA GLU A 48 16.05 5.42 0.30
C GLU A 48 15.25 4.77 -0.84
N TRP A 49 15.79 3.70 -1.44
CA TRP A 49 15.11 2.95 -2.49
C TRP A 49 13.91 2.15 -1.96
N LEU A 50 13.81 1.92 -0.65
CA LEU A 50 12.77 1.09 -0.05
C LEU A 50 11.47 1.86 0.18
N GLU A 51 10.42 1.47 -0.53
CA GLU A 51 9.10 2.11 -0.49
C GLU A 51 8.08 1.23 0.27
N LEU A 52 8.28 1.07 1.59
CA LEU A 52 7.35 0.29 2.44
C LEU A 52 5.90 0.78 2.38
N PRO A 53 5.60 2.10 2.45
CA PRO A 53 4.22 2.58 2.39
C PRO A 53 3.52 2.20 1.08
N LEU A 54 4.26 2.24 -0.03
CA LEU A 54 3.76 1.81 -1.33
C LEU A 54 3.42 0.32 -1.34
N LEU A 55 4.32 -0.53 -0.82
CA LEU A 55 4.08 -1.96 -0.76
C LEU A 55 2.83 -2.30 0.06
N LEU A 56 2.58 -1.58 1.17
CA LEU A 56 1.34 -1.72 1.94
C LEU A 56 0.11 -1.32 1.11
N THR A 57 0.17 -0.19 0.41
CA THR A 57 -0.94 0.25 -0.47
C THR A 57 -1.24 -0.78 -1.54
N VAL A 58 -0.22 -1.32 -2.20
CA VAL A 58 -0.37 -2.36 -3.22
C VAL A 58 -0.95 -3.63 -2.62
N TYR A 59 -0.39 -4.12 -1.50
CA TYR A 59 -0.91 -5.30 -0.80
C TYR A 59 -2.39 -5.17 -0.49
N PHE A 60 -2.78 -4.05 0.12
CA PHE A 60 -4.17 -3.82 0.50
C PHE A 60 -5.09 -3.76 -0.72
N GLY A 61 -4.66 -3.11 -1.80
CA GLY A 61 -5.40 -3.12 -3.06
C GLY A 61 -5.55 -4.52 -3.66
N LEU A 62 -4.47 -5.31 -3.66
CA LEU A 62 -4.49 -6.67 -4.18
C LEU A 62 -5.37 -7.62 -3.37
N MET A 63 -5.49 -7.42 -2.05
CA MET A 63 -6.17 -8.35 -1.14
C MET A 63 -7.63 -7.99 -0.82
N ARG A 64 -8.00 -6.71 -0.81
CA ARG A 64 -9.35 -6.30 -0.37
C ARG A 64 -10.41 -6.37 -1.45
N HIS A 65 -10.04 -6.50 -2.73
CA HIS A 65 -10.92 -6.55 -3.92
C HIS A 65 -11.95 -5.40 -4.05
N SER A 66 -11.96 -4.43 -3.14
CA SER A 66 -12.83 -3.26 -3.13
C SER A 66 -12.02 -2.03 -3.54
N GLN A 67 -12.31 -1.51 -4.72
CA GLN A 67 -11.65 -0.33 -5.30
C GLN A 67 -11.75 0.89 -4.38
N ILE A 68 -12.92 1.13 -3.79
CA ILE A 68 -13.16 2.30 -2.92
C ILE A 68 -12.33 2.20 -1.64
N GLN A 69 -12.31 1.03 -0.98
CA GLN A 69 -11.51 0.84 0.23
C GLN A 69 -10.02 0.99 -0.05
N ALA A 70 -9.54 0.42 -1.16
CA ALA A 70 -8.14 0.51 -1.54
C ALA A 70 -7.71 1.93 -1.92
N LEU A 71 -8.58 2.66 -2.62
CA LEU A 71 -8.41 4.07 -2.94
C LEU A 71 -8.28 4.91 -1.66
N LEU A 72 -9.22 4.76 -0.72
CA LEU A 72 -9.21 5.50 0.55
C LEU A 72 -7.99 5.15 1.40
N PHE A 73 -7.60 3.87 1.43
CA PHE A 73 -6.38 3.47 2.11
C PHE A 73 -5.13 4.09 1.46
N GLY A 74 -5.03 4.07 0.13
CA GLY A 74 -3.95 4.74 -0.59
C GLY A 74 -3.89 6.24 -0.31
N ALA A 75 -5.04 6.91 -0.27
CA ALA A 75 -5.14 8.32 0.10
C ALA A 75 -4.66 8.56 1.54
N PHE A 76 -5.10 7.74 2.49
CA PHE A 76 -4.67 7.82 3.88
C PHE A 76 -3.15 7.65 4.03
N VAL A 77 -2.58 6.60 3.42
CA VAL A 77 -1.14 6.32 3.46
C VAL A 77 -0.35 7.46 2.83
N GLY A 78 -0.76 7.94 1.66
CA GLY A 78 -0.07 9.01 0.95
C GLY A 78 -0.13 10.35 1.68
N LEU A 79 -1.28 10.71 2.27
CA LEU A 79 -1.39 11.91 3.10
C LEU A 79 -0.58 11.78 4.39
N ALA A 80 -0.51 10.58 4.99
CA ALA A 80 0.35 10.34 6.14
C ALA A 80 1.83 10.54 5.78
N GLU A 81 2.28 10.06 4.62
CA GLU A 81 3.65 10.35 4.14
C GLU A 81 3.87 11.83 3.87
N ASP A 82 2.94 12.50 3.19
CA ASP A 82 3.03 13.93 2.92
C ASP A 82 3.10 14.74 4.24
N SER A 83 2.42 14.29 5.29
CA SER A 83 2.41 14.97 6.60
C SER A 83 3.71 14.74 7.39
N LEU A 84 4.33 13.57 7.26
CA LEU A 84 5.60 13.23 7.94
C LEU A 84 6.83 13.61 7.11
N SER A 85 6.63 13.96 5.85
CA SER A 85 7.68 14.43 4.97
C SER A 85 8.34 15.68 5.55
N PRO A 86 9.67 15.82 5.45
CA PRO A 86 10.35 17.08 5.77
C PRO A 86 9.65 18.28 5.13
N ALA A 87 9.61 19.42 5.83
CA ALA A 87 8.89 20.63 5.42
C ALA A 87 9.28 21.19 4.03
N THR A 88 10.37 20.69 3.44
CA THR A 88 10.84 21.00 2.09
C THR A 88 10.07 20.27 0.98
N LEU A 89 9.30 19.23 1.32
CA LEU A 89 8.52 18.45 0.36
C LEU A 89 7.08 18.98 0.29
N PRO A 90 6.52 19.15 -0.93
CA PRO A 90 5.17 19.64 -1.12
C PRO A 90 4.14 18.59 -0.73
N VAL A 91 3.12 19.04 0.02
CA VAL A 91 2.02 18.20 0.53
C VAL A 91 1.07 17.80 -0.61
N GLY A 92 0.56 16.57 -0.55
CA GLY A 92 -0.45 16.04 -1.47
C GLY A 92 0.10 15.22 -2.64
N MET A 93 1.42 15.19 -2.85
CA MET A 93 2.02 14.45 -3.96
C MET A 93 1.93 12.93 -3.77
N TYR A 94 2.30 12.44 -2.58
CA TYR A 94 2.13 11.02 -2.27
C TYR A 94 0.65 10.66 -2.12
N GLY A 95 -0.16 11.55 -1.55
CA GLY A 95 -1.61 11.42 -1.44
C GLY A 95 -2.27 11.09 -2.78
N ILE A 96 -2.10 11.94 -3.80
CA ILE A 96 -2.70 11.73 -5.12
C ILE A 96 -2.17 10.44 -5.75
N THR A 97 -0.85 10.24 -5.74
CA THR A 97 -0.24 9.09 -6.42
C THR A 97 -0.67 7.77 -5.78
N LYS A 98 -0.68 7.66 -4.46
CA LYS A 98 -1.04 6.42 -3.75
C LYS A 98 -2.55 6.15 -3.78
N THR A 99 -3.37 7.19 -3.86
CA THR A 99 -4.81 7.05 -4.16
C THR A 99 -5.02 6.30 -5.47
N LEU A 100 -4.32 6.69 -6.54
CA LEU A 100 -4.37 6.02 -7.84
C LEU A 100 -3.81 4.60 -7.77
N VAL A 101 -2.65 4.41 -7.12
CA VAL A 101 -2.07 3.07 -6.94
C VAL A 101 -3.05 2.14 -6.24
N GLY A 102 -3.68 2.57 -5.14
CA GLY A 102 -4.65 1.77 -4.39
C GLY A 102 -5.85 1.38 -5.27
N TYR A 103 -6.42 2.35 -5.98
CA TYR A 103 -7.55 2.10 -6.89
C TYR A 103 -7.19 1.10 -8.00
N PHE A 104 -6.07 1.31 -8.70
CA PHE A 104 -5.66 0.44 -9.80
C PHE A 104 -5.22 -0.94 -9.31
N ALA A 105 -4.55 -1.05 -8.16
CA ALA A 105 -4.20 -2.33 -7.56
C ALA A 105 -5.45 -3.18 -7.29
N ALA A 106 -6.49 -2.58 -6.69
CA ALA A 106 -7.77 -3.27 -6.51
C ALA A 106 -8.52 -3.56 -7.82
N SER A 107 -8.38 -2.71 -8.82
CA SER A 107 -8.99 -2.95 -10.14
C SER A 107 -8.37 -4.14 -10.87
N VAL A 108 -7.04 -4.28 -10.75
CA VAL A 108 -6.27 -5.35 -11.36
C VAL A 108 -6.41 -6.65 -10.58
N SER A 109 -6.59 -6.58 -9.25
CA SER A 109 -6.72 -7.78 -8.41
C SER A 109 -7.91 -8.66 -8.73
N VAL A 110 -8.98 -8.10 -9.31
CA VAL A 110 -10.15 -8.86 -9.76
C VAL A 110 -9.87 -9.61 -11.07
N ARG A 111 -8.86 -9.19 -11.84
CA ARG A 111 -8.52 -9.75 -13.17
C ARG A 111 -7.37 -10.76 -13.14
N PHE A 112 -6.54 -10.73 -12.11
CA PHE A 112 -5.36 -11.58 -11.98
C PHE A 112 -5.49 -12.48 -10.75
N ASN A 113 -4.94 -13.69 -10.82
CA ASN A 113 -4.87 -14.56 -9.65
C ASN A 113 -3.82 -14.02 -8.66
N THR A 114 -4.27 -13.19 -7.72
CA THR A 114 -3.44 -12.59 -6.69
C THR A 114 -3.03 -13.58 -5.60
N GLU A 115 -3.36 -14.87 -5.68
CA GLU A 115 -2.77 -15.90 -4.80
C GLU A 115 -1.39 -16.33 -5.28
N ASN A 116 -1.12 -16.22 -6.59
CA ASN A 116 0.17 -16.57 -7.15
C ASN A 116 1.24 -15.53 -6.77
N THR A 117 2.28 -15.97 -6.06
CA THR A 117 3.40 -15.12 -5.63
C THR A 117 4.09 -14.44 -6.81
N VAL A 118 4.25 -15.10 -7.95
CA VAL A 118 4.88 -14.52 -9.15
C VAL A 118 4.05 -13.35 -9.66
N VAL A 119 2.73 -13.50 -9.70
CA VAL A 119 1.81 -12.42 -10.11
C VAL A 119 1.91 -11.24 -9.14
N ARG A 120 1.91 -11.49 -7.83
CA ARG A 120 2.09 -10.43 -6.81
C ARG A 120 3.39 -9.64 -7.03
N VAL A 121 4.51 -10.33 -7.27
CA VAL A 121 5.81 -9.69 -7.52
C VAL A 121 5.78 -8.85 -8.79
N VAL A 122 5.25 -9.39 -9.89
CA VAL A 122 5.13 -8.65 -11.16
C VAL A 122 4.24 -7.42 -11.00
N LEU A 123 3.12 -7.54 -10.28
CA LEU A 123 2.23 -6.41 -10.01
C LEU A 123 2.89 -5.37 -9.10
N CYS A 124 3.63 -5.79 -8.07
CA CYS A 124 4.40 -4.86 -7.22
C CYS A 124 5.45 -4.10 -8.03
N PHE A 125 6.19 -4.78 -8.90
CA PHE A 125 7.14 -4.16 -9.80
C PHE A 125 6.46 -3.11 -10.70
N PHE A 126 5.34 -3.49 -11.33
CA PHE A 126 4.55 -2.58 -12.16
C PHE A 126 4.04 -1.37 -11.37
N PHE A 127 3.47 -1.57 -10.18
CA PHE A 127 2.95 -0.48 -9.37
C PHE A 127 4.03 0.43 -8.80
N TYR A 128 5.25 -0.08 -8.58
CA TYR A 128 6.42 0.76 -8.30
C TYR A 128 6.73 1.69 -9.46
N PHE A 129 6.84 1.15 -10.68
CA PHE A 129 7.09 1.96 -11.86
C PHE A 129 5.97 2.99 -12.08
N PHE A 130 4.72 2.55 -11.95
CA PHE A 130 3.54 3.43 -12.02
C PHE A 130 3.62 4.56 -11.00
N HIS A 131 3.93 4.26 -9.74
CA HIS A 131 4.10 5.24 -8.68
C HIS A 131 5.18 6.28 -9.02
N SER A 132 6.39 5.81 -9.35
CA SER A 132 7.54 6.67 -9.67
C SER A 132 7.29 7.55 -10.90
N PHE A 133 6.65 6.99 -11.93
CA PHE A 133 6.30 7.70 -13.15
C PHE A 133 5.26 8.80 -12.89
N PHE A 134 4.18 8.50 -12.16
CA PHE A 134 3.15 9.50 -11.83
C PHE A 134 3.70 10.59 -10.91
N TYR A 135 4.52 10.22 -9.93
CA TYR A 135 5.17 11.19 -9.06
C TYR A 135 6.11 12.13 -9.85
N TRP A 136 6.87 11.59 -10.81
CA TRP A 136 7.69 12.40 -11.71
C TRP A 136 6.84 13.34 -12.58
N ILE A 137 5.75 12.85 -13.18
CA ILE A 137 4.80 13.69 -13.92
C ILE A 137 4.28 14.81 -13.02
N MET A 138 3.90 14.52 -11.79
CA MET A 138 3.38 15.53 -10.86
C MET A 138 4.43 16.59 -10.54
N ARG A 139 5.67 16.20 -10.24
CA ARG A 139 6.75 17.18 -10.01
C ARG A 139 6.95 18.10 -11.21
N ARG A 140 6.86 17.58 -12.43
CA ARG A 140 7.02 18.36 -13.65
C ARG A 140 5.80 19.24 -13.96
N ALA A 141 4.60 18.68 -13.88
CA ALA A 141 3.36 19.32 -14.32
C ALA A 141 2.76 20.26 -13.27
N LEU A 142 2.78 19.88 -11.98
CA LEU A 142 2.17 20.68 -10.91
C LEU A 142 3.16 21.66 -10.28
N LEU A 143 4.44 21.28 -10.16
CA LEU A 143 5.45 22.11 -9.47
C LEU A 143 6.42 22.82 -10.43
N GLY A 144 6.35 22.54 -11.73
CA GLY A 144 7.27 23.10 -12.72
C GLY A 144 8.73 22.68 -12.52
N GLN A 145 8.99 21.64 -11.71
CA GLN A 145 10.34 21.18 -11.43
C GLN A 145 10.89 20.36 -12.60
N ILE A 146 12.05 20.76 -13.11
CA ILE A 146 12.76 20.03 -14.16
C ILE A 146 13.65 18.98 -13.49
N VAL A 147 13.05 17.87 -13.09
CA VAL A 147 13.78 16.72 -12.52
C VAL A 147 14.00 15.68 -13.61
N PRO A 148 15.23 15.19 -13.83
CA PRO A 148 15.45 14.09 -14.76
C PRO A 148 14.74 12.82 -14.25
N PHE A 149 14.15 12.06 -15.17
CA PHE A 149 13.65 10.72 -14.85
C PHE A 149 14.73 9.72 -15.24
N ASP A 150 15.29 9.01 -14.26
CA ASP A 150 16.25 7.92 -14.51
C ASP A 150 15.50 6.58 -14.59
N PRO A 151 15.32 6.00 -15.79
CA PRO A 151 14.60 4.75 -15.94
C PRO A 151 15.39 3.56 -15.39
N GLN A 152 16.73 3.62 -15.41
CA GLN A 152 17.59 2.52 -14.96
C GLN A 152 17.53 2.41 -13.44
N GLU A 153 17.67 3.52 -12.73
CA GLU A 153 17.51 3.57 -11.27
C GLU A 153 16.09 3.14 -10.86
N THR A 154 15.06 3.65 -11.55
CA THR A 154 13.67 3.28 -11.29
C THR A 154 13.43 1.78 -11.50
N PHE A 155 14.05 1.18 -12.52
CA PHE A 155 13.96 -0.25 -12.77
C PHE A 155 14.60 -1.07 -11.64
N VAL A 156 15.82 -0.70 -11.22
CA VAL A 156 16.54 -1.38 -10.14
C VAL A 156 15.74 -1.28 -8.83
N HIS A 157 15.27 -0.09 -8.47
CA HIS A 157 14.49 0.09 -7.25
C HIS A 157 13.15 -0.66 -7.32
N GLY A 158 12.50 -0.69 -8.48
CA GLY A 158 11.30 -1.50 -8.68
C GLY A 158 11.56 -2.99 -8.47
N ALA A 159 12.67 -3.50 -9.01
CA ALA A 159 13.06 -4.90 -8.84
C ALA A 159 13.32 -5.21 -7.36
N LEU A 160 14.08 -4.37 -6.66
CA LEU A 160 14.38 -4.54 -5.24
C LEU A 160 13.11 -4.49 -4.36
N ASN A 161 12.21 -3.54 -4.61
CA ASN A 161 10.94 -3.45 -3.87
C ASN A 161 10.04 -4.66 -4.13
N SER A 162 9.98 -5.14 -5.38
CA SER A 162 9.21 -6.34 -5.72
C SER A 162 9.76 -7.60 -5.06
N ALA A 163 11.08 -7.69 -4.86
CA ALA A 163 11.70 -8.78 -4.11
C ALA A 163 11.34 -8.71 -2.61
N ILE A 164 11.34 -7.51 -2.01
CA ILE A 164 10.95 -7.29 -0.61
C ILE A 164 9.44 -7.51 -0.39
N ALA A 165 8.63 -7.32 -1.43
CA ALA A 165 7.20 -7.61 -1.35
C ALA A 165 6.94 -9.07 -0.95
N ILE A 166 7.80 -10.02 -1.32
CA ILE A 166 7.64 -11.45 -0.95
C ILE A 166 7.62 -11.65 0.57
N PRO A 167 8.70 -11.36 1.33
CA PRO A 167 8.67 -11.55 2.78
C PRO A 167 7.64 -10.66 3.46
N LEU A 168 7.45 -9.43 2.98
CA LEU A 168 6.47 -8.51 3.55
C LEU A 168 5.05 -9.06 3.44
N PHE A 169 4.66 -9.57 2.26
CA PHE A 169 3.31 -10.07 2.02
C PHE A 169 3.07 -11.37 2.81
N LEU A 170 4.07 -12.23 2.95
CA LEU A 170 3.97 -13.42 3.81
C LEU A 170 3.71 -13.05 5.28
N ILE A 171 4.37 -12.01 5.81
CA ILE A 171 4.13 -11.52 7.17
C ILE A 171 2.71 -10.96 7.28
N LEU A 172 2.26 -10.18 6.28
CA LEU A 172 0.93 -9.58 6.26
C LEU A 172 -0.20 -10.60 6.15
N ASP A 173 0.00 -11.64 5.35
CA ASP A 173 -0.92 -12.77 5.20
C ASP A 173 -1.07 -13.50 6.54
N ARG A 174 0.04 -13.72 7.28
CA ARG A 174 0.00 -14.34 8.62
C ARG A 174 -0.74 -13.51 9.66
N MET A 175 -0.65 -12.19 9.59
CA MET A 175 -1.36 -11.31 10.50
C MET A 175 -2.87 -11.24 10.22
N LYS A 176 -3.38 -11.96 9.19
CA LYS A 176 -4.78 -11.90 8.74
C LYS A 176 -5.28 -10.47 8.53
N VAL A 177 -4.38 -9.56 8.13
CA VAL A 177 -4.75 -8.16 7.83
C VAL A 177 -5.56 -8.11 6.53
N SER A 178 -5.38 -9.11 5.67
CA SER A 178 -6.34 -9.48 4.63
C SER A 178 -7.54 -10.13 5.31
N GLY A 179 -8.69 -9.46 5.32
CA GLY A 179 -9.95 -9.94 5.90
C GLY A 179 -10.60 -11.06 5.09
N GLY A 180 -9.82 -12.05 4.66
CA GLY A 180 -10.33 -13.31 4.13
C GLY A 180 -10.83 -14.15 5.29
N SER A 181 -12.14 -14.14 5.49
CA SER A 181 -12.88 -15.11 6.31
C SER A 181 -12.66 -16.53 5.80
#